data_AF-A0A496Q5S8-F1
#
_entry.id   AF-A0A496Q5S8-F1
#
_cell.length_a   1.000
_cell.length_b   1.000
_cell.length_c   1.000
_cell.angle_alpha   90.00
_cell.angle_beta   90.00
_cell.angle_gamma   90.00
#
_symmetry.space_group_name_H-M   'P 1'
#
loop_
_entity.id
_entity.type
_entity.pdbx_description
1 polymer ?
#
loop_
_entity_poly.entity_id
_entity_poly.type
_entity_poly.pdbx_seq_one_letter_code
_entity_poly.pdbx_strand_id
1 'polypeptide(L)'
;MSLDAFFKAKSVAIIGASHKPGKIGHEIVKNLVRNKYRGKIFPVNPNTEPILGLKVFSSLKDIKGKIDLAIIALPAKKVLTALK
;
A
#
# COMPACT_ATOMS: atom_id res chain seq x y z
N MET A 1 5.86 -3.36 24.17
CA MET A 1 5.83 -3.24 22.70
C MET A 1 5.22 -1.88 22.34
N SER A 2 5.84 -1.11 21.43
CA SER A 2 5.30 0.18 20.98
C SER A 2 4.49 0.00 19.68
N LEU A 3 3.42 0.78 19.52
CA LEU A 3 2.61 0.87 18.29
C LEU A 3 3.05 2.02 17.35
N ASP A 4 4.25 2.58 17.55
CA ASP A 4 4.75 3.68 16.74
C ASP A 4 4.78 3.34 15.23
N ALA A 5 5.06 2.08 14.86
CA ALA A 5 5.03 1.65 13.46
C ALA A 5 3.63 1.75 12.83
N PHE A 6 2.56 1.72 13.63
CA PHE A 6 1.19 1.89 13.16
C PHE A 6 0.81 3.36 13.06
N PHE A 7 1.07 4.15 14.10
CA PHE A 7 0.61 5.55 14.19
C PHE A 7 1.58 6.58 13.58
N LYS A 8 2.87 6.24 13.45
CA LYS A 8 3.95 7.14 13.00
C LYS A 8 4.81 6.53 11.90
N ALA A 9 4.26 5.61 11.10
CA ALA A 9 4.93 5.05 9.94
C ALA A 9 5.51 6.17 9.06
N LYS A 10 6.73 6.01 8.56
CA LYS A 10 7.33 6.89 7.54
C LYS A 10 7.18 6.31 6.14
N SER A 11 6.77 5.05 6.03
CA SER A 11 6.44 4.40 4.77
C SER A 11 5.33 3.36 4.95
N VAL A 12 4.38 3.33 4.00
CA VAL A 12 3.26 2.40 3.99
C VAL A 12 3.17 1.70 2.64
N ALA A 13 3.10 0.37 2.66
CA ALA A 13 2.76 -0.44 1.49
C ALA A 13 1.28 -0.81 1.49
N ILE A 14 0.61 -0.69 0.35
CA ILE A 14 -0.81 -1.02 0.19
C ILE A 14 -0.91 -2.21 -0.76
N ILE A 15 -1.00 -3.41 -0.19
CA ILE A 15 -1.06 -4.66 -0.93
C ILE A 15 -2.50 -4.93 -1.34
N GLY A 16 -2.74 -5.01 -2.65
CA GLY A 16 -4.10 -5.01 -3.20
C GLY A 16 -4.60 -3.60 -3.54
N ALA A 17 -3.69 -2.64 -3.74
CA ALA A 17 -4.04 -1.36 -4.34
C ALA A 17 -4.74 -1.55 -5.71
N SER A 18 -5.52 -0.58 -6.18
CA SER A 18 -6.20 -0.69 -7.48
C SER A 18 -6.31 0.66 -8.19
N HIS A 19 -6.19 0.66 -9.52
CA HIS A 19 -6.50 1.82 -10.35
C HIS A 19 -8.01 2.09 -10.45
N LYS A 20 -8.87 1.13 -10.08
CA LYS A 20 -10.34 1.26 -10.19
C LYS A 20 -10.91 2.01 -8.98
N PRO A 21 -11.54 3.19 -9.16
CA PRO A 21 -12.24 3.90 -8.09
C PRO A 21 -13.30 3.02 -7.41
N GLY A 22 -13.52 3.24 -6.11
CA GLY A 22 -14.49 2.48 -5.30
C GLY A 22 -13.98 1.13 -4.78
N LYS A 23 -12.88 0.58 -5.29
CA LYS A 23 -12.23 -0.58 -4.67
C LYS A 23 -11.51 -0.17 -3.39
N ILE A 24 -11.56 -1.02 -2.36
CA ILE A 24 -10.96 -0.74 -1.04
C ILE A 24 -9.49 -0.31 -1.15
N GLY A 25 -8.66 -1.05 -1.90
CA GLY A 25 -7.26 -0.68 -2.11
C GLY A 25 -7.06 0.67 -2.81
N HIS A 26 -7.97 1.07 -3.71
CA HIS A 26 -7.95 2.40 -4.33
C HIS A 26 -8.29 3.48 -3.30
N GLU A 27 -9.37 3.29 -2.55
CA GLU A 27 -9.83 4.28 -1.57
C GLU A 27 -8.82 4.48 -0.43
N ILE A 28 -8.07 3.44 -0.04
CA ILE A 28 -6.96 3.57 0.92
C ILE A 28 -5.87 4.49 0.35
N VAL A 29 -5.40 4.24 -0.87
CA VAL A 29 -4.37 5.09 -1.52
C VAL A 29 -4.87 6.53 -1.66
N LYS A 30 -6.11 6.69 -2.14
CA LYS A 30 -6.78 7.99 -2.26
C LYS A 30 -6.87 8.73 -0.94
N ASN A 31 -7.20 8.04 0.16
CA ASN A 31 -7.26 8.65 1.49
C ASN A 31 -5.88 9.12 1.96
N LEU A 32 -4.82 8.34 1.74
CA LEU A 32 -3.46 8.75 2.10
C LEU A 32 -3.00 9.98 1.28
N VAL A 33 -3.25 9.98 -0.03
CA VAL A 33 -2.90 11.10 -0.91
C VAL A 33 -3.71 12.36 -0.56
N ARG A 34 -5.04 12.24 -0.46
CA ARG A 34 -5.95 13.37 -0.17
C ARG A 34 -5.63 14.03 1.16
N ASN A 35 -5.30 13.24 2.18
CA ASN A 35 -4.94 13.75 3.51
C ASN A 35 -3.45 14.13 3.62
N LYS A 36 -2.72 14.18 2.50
CA LYS A 36 -1.32 14.63 2.45
C LYS A 36 -0.42 13.85 3.41
N TYR A 37 -0.57 12.52 3.42
CA TYR A 37 0.28 11.66 4.22
C TYR A 37 1.75 11.95 3.93
N ARG A 38 2.51 12.27 4.98
CA ARG A 38 3.89 12.78 4.87
C ARG A 38 4.93 11.69 4.62
N GLY A 39 4.56 10.43 4.85
CA GLY A 39 5.41 9.29 4.58
C GLY A 39 5.34 8.84 3.11
N LYS A 40 6.18 7.87 2.76
CA LYS A 40 6.16 7.25 1.42
C LYS A 40 4.95 6.33 1.28
N ILE A 41 4.25 6.42 0.16
CA ILE A 41 3.12 5.56 -0.19
C ILE A 41 3.60 4.61 -1.29
N PHE A 42 3.50 3.31 -1.05
CA PHE A 42 3.85 2.27 -2.03
C PHE A 42 2.62 1.43 -2.38
N PRO A 43 1.87 1.78 -3.42
CA PRO A 43 0.82 0.92 -3.94
C PRO A 43 1.43 -0.36 -4.53
N VAL A 44 0.86 -1.52 -4.18
CA VAL A 44 1.31 -2.83 -4.67
C VAL A 44 0.18 -3.57 -5.37
N ASN A 45 0.37 -3.83 -6.66
CA ASN A 45 -0.55 -4.54 -7.53
C ASN A 45 0.25 -5.17 -8.71
N PRO A 46 -0.03 -6.43 -9.11
CA PRO A 46 0.56 -7.02 -10.32
C PRO A 46 0.39 -6.18 -11.60
N ASN A 47 -0.74 -5.47 -11.75
CA ASN A 47 -0.90 -4.42 -12.75
C ASN A 47 -0.23 -3.14 -12.22
N THR A 48 0.80 -2.69 -12.93
CA THR A 48 1.68 -1.58 -12.55
C THR A 48 1.24 -0.22 -13.11
N GLU A 49 0.02 -0.10 -13.65
CA GLU A 49 -0.56 1.18 -14.02
C GLU A 49 -0.55 2.17 -12.84
N PRO A 50 -0.12 3.42 -13.04
CA PRO A 50 -0.08 4.43 -11.98
C PRO A 50 -1.43 4.64 -11.29
N ILE A 51 -1.41 4.82 -9.97
CA ILE A 51 -2.61 5.11 -9.17
C ILE A 51 -2.45 6.50 -8.58
N LEU A 52 -3.30 7.45 -9.00
CA LEU A 52 -3.30 8.83 -8.48
C LEU A 52 -1.91 9.50 -8.59
N GLY A 53 -1.21 9.27 -9.70
CA GLY A 53 0.14 9.79 -9.95
C GLY A 53 1.26 9.06 -9.20
N LEU A 54 0.95 8.04 -8.40
CA LEU A 54 1.94 7.23 -7.70
C LEU A 54 2.39 6.05 -8.56
N LYS A 55 3.71 5.78 -8.54
CA LYS A 55 4.29 4.56 -9.07
C LYS A 55 3.74 3.35 -8.34
N VAL A 56 3.29 2.35 -9.08
CA VAL A 56 2.82 1.06 -8.55
C VAL A 56 3.91 0.01 -8.70
N PHE A 57 4.07 -0.81 -7.67
CA PHE A 57 5.03 -1.92 -7.65
C PHE A 57 4.30 -3.25 -7.82
N SER A 58 4.88 -4.17 -8.58
CA SER A 58 4.34 -5.52 -8.77
C SER A 58 4.39 -6.35 -7.48
N SER A 59 5.40 -6.13 -6.65
CA SER A 59 5.60 -6.83 -5.39
C SER A 59 6.32 -5.95 -4.37
N LEU A 60 6.31 -6.35 -3.09
CA LEU A 60 7.09 -5.68 -2.05
C LEU A 60 8.61 -5.76 -2.30
N LYS A 61 9.08 -6.82 -2.98
CA LYS A 61 10.50 -7.04 -3.27
C LYS A 61 11.07 -6.00 -4.24
N ASP A 62 10.20 -5.36 -5.01
CA ASP A 62 10.59 -4.33 -5.99
C ASP A 62 10.79 -2.95 -5.34
N ILE A 63 10.41 -2.80 -4.06
CA ILE A 63 10.53 -1.55 -3.31
C ILE A 63 11.93 -1.45 -2.71
N LYS A 64 12.71 -0.47 -3.18
CA LYS A 64 13.99 -0.12 -2.57
C LYS A 64 13.75 0.71 -1.30
N GLY A 65 14.06 0.13 -0.14
CA GLY A 65 14.01 0.82 1.16
C GLY A 65 13.11 0.14 2.18
N LYS A 66 13.04 0.74 3.37
CA LYS A 66 12.28 0.19 4.50
C LYS A 66 10.78 0.48 4.35
N ILE A 67 9.97 -0.53 4.64
CA ILE A 67 8.51 -0.43 4.79
C ILE A 67 8.23 -0.52 6.29
N ASP A 68 7.63 0.52 6.87
CA ASP A 68 7.28 0.52 8.30
C ASP A 68 5.93 -0.17 8.57
N LEU A 69 5.00 -0.07 7.63
CA LEU A 69 3.64 -0.63 7.74
C LEU A 69 3.15 -1.21 6.41
N ALA A 70 2.48 -2.35 6.47
CA ALA A 70 1.76 -2.93 5.32
C ALA A 70 0.26 -2.99 5.61
N ILE A 71 -0.55 -2.51 4.66
CA ILE A 71 -2.01 -2.64 4.66
C ILE A 71 -2.38 -3.68 3.61
N ILE A 72 -3.07 -4.75 4.02
CA ILE A 72 -3.49 -5.84 3.13
C ILE A 72 -4.97 -5.68 2.79
N ALA A 73 -5.27 -5.30 1.55
CA ALA A 73 -6.60 -5.14 0.99
C ALA A 73 -6.85 -6.16 -0.12
N LEU A 74 -6.68 -7.45 0.21
CA LEU A 74 -6.84 -8.58 -0.71
C LEU A 74 -8.03 -9.45 -0.31
N PRO A 75 -8.62 -10.22 -1.25
CA PRO A 75 -9.53 -11.31 -0.90
C PRO A 75 -8.87 -12.26 0.09
N ALA A 76 -9.63 -12.77 1.07
CA ALA A 76 -9.11 -13.60 2.16
C ALA A 76 -8.19 -14.75 1.69
N LYS A 77 -8.55 -15.43 0.60
CA LYS A 77 -7.79 -16.54 0.01
C LYS A 77 -6.35 -16.15 -0.43
N LYS A 78 -6.09 -14.87 -0.66
CA LYS A 78 -4.78 -14.35 -1.10
C LYS A 78 -3.95 -13.72 0.03
N VAL A 79 -4.51 -13.59 1.23
CA VAL A 79 -3.84 -12.89 2.35
C VAL A 79 -2.57 -13.63 2.79
N LEU A 80 -2.60 -14.96 2.92
CA LEU A 80 -1.42 -15.73 3.34
C LEU A 80 -0.24 -15.60 2.36
N THR A 81 -0.51 -15.39 1.07
CA THR A 81 0.55 -15.15 0.08
C THR A 81 1.26 -13.82 0.31
N ALA A 82 0.58 -12.81 0.85
CA ALA A 82 1.15 -11.49 1.12
C ALA A 82 2.00 -11.44 2.41
N LEU A 83 1.93 -12.47 3.26
CA LEU A 83 2.68 -12.55 4.52
C LEU A 83 4.01 -13.31 4.40
N LYS A 84 4.32 -13.84 3.21
CA LYS A 84 5.54 -14.59 2.91
C LYS A 84 6.57 -13.70 2.24
#